data_AF-A0A919LW89-F1
#
_entry.id   AF-A0A919LW89-F1
#
_cell.length_a   1.000
_cell.length_b   1.000
_cell.length_c   1.000
_cell.angle_alpha   90.00
_cell.angle_beta   90.00
_cell.angle_gamma   90.00
#
_symmetry.space_group_name_H-M   'P 1'
#
loop_
_entity.id
_entity.type
_entity.pdbx_description
1 polymer ?
#
loop_
_entity_poly.entity_id
_entity_poly.type
_entity_poly.pdbx_seq_one_letter_code
_entity_poly.pdbx_strand_id
1 'polypeptide(L)'
;MSVGVALLLCDNIGEARVLANELDALNQTRKEIEQGMQAEALTLCQQLERSADTLPGGLAMYHPQWHQGVVGILASRIKERFHRPVIAFAPTGDGTLKGSGRSIQGLHMRDALERLDTLYPGLILKFGGHAMAAGLSLEEARFEEFQQRFGELVTEWLDPALLQGEVVSDGPLAAAEMSMEVAQMLRDAGPWGQMFPEPLFDGRFRLLQQRLVGERHLKVMVEPVDGGPLLDGIAFNVDTSIWPDNGVREVQLAYKLDINEFRGNRSLQLIIDHLWPN
;
A
#
# COMPACT_ATOMS: atom_id res chain seq x y z
N MET A 1 28.03 7.26 10.60
CA MET A 1 27.66 6.36 9.49
C MET A 1 26.52 5.49 10.00
N SER A 2 25.38 5.38 9.30
CA SER A 2 24.29 4.54 9.79
C SER A 2 24.69 3.06 9.74
N VAL A 3 24.13 2.24 10.65
CA VAL A 3 24.42 0.78 10.76
C VAL A 3 24.27 0.08 9.40
N GLY A 4 23.27 0.47 8.61
CA GLY A 4 23.06 -0.07 7.25
C GLY A 4 24.21 0.22 6.29
N VAL A 5 24.77 1.43 6.30
CA VAL A 5 25.92 1.77 5.45
C VAL A 5 27.17 1.05 5.93
N ALA A 6 27.36 0.95 7.26
CA ALA A 6 28.48 0.21 7.83
C ALA A 6 28.44 -1.28 7.44
N LEU A 7 27.25 -1.90 7.46
CA LEU A 7 27.08 -3.31 7.03
C LEU A 7 27.46 -3.49 5.55
N LEU A 8 26.98 -2.62 4.66
CA LEU A 8 27.25 -2.71 3.23
C LEU A 8 28.72 -2.48 2.85
N LEU A 9 29.48 -1.81 3.72
CA LEU A 9 30.91 -1.54 3.54
C LEU A 9 31.81 -2.51 4.31
N CYS A 10 31.23 -3.46 5.06
CA CYS A 10 31.99 -4.35 5.93
C CYS A 10 32.58 -5.53 5.14
N ASP A 11 33.90 -5.65 5.15
CA ASP A 11 34.63 -6.76 4.50
C ASP A 11 34.82 -7.98 5.43
N ASN A 12 34.48 -7.86 6.71
CA ASN A 12 34.63 -8.92 7.70
C ASN A 12 33.29 -9.60 8.01
N ILE A 13 33.18 -10.89 7.69
CA ILE A 13 31.95 -11.67 7.88
C ILE A 13 31.46 -11.71 9.34
N GLY A 14 32.37 -11.69 10.31
CA GLY A 14 32.02 -11.70 11.73
C GLY A 14 31.38 -10.38 12.17
N GLU A 15 31.97 -9.26 11.75
CA GLU A 15 31.45 -7.92 12.02
C GLU A 15 30.14 -7.66 11.26
N ALA A 16 30.05 -8.10 9.98
CA ALA A 16 28.83 -8.03 9.19
C ALA A 16 27.67 -8.79 9.86
N ARG A 17 27.93 -9.95 10.49
CA ARG A 17 26.90 -10.68 11.26
C ARG A 17 26.40 -9.89 12.47
N VAL A 18 27.28 -9.18 13.17
CA VAL A 18 26.88 -8.33 14.31
C VAL A 18 26.00 -7.18 13.83
N LEU A 19 26.43 -6.47 12.79
CA LEU A 19 25.66 -5.36 12.20
C LEU A 19 24.32 -5.82 11.61
N ALA A 20 24.27 -7.00 11.00
CA ALA A 20 23.03 -7.59 10.48
C ALA A 20 22.04 -7.92 11.60
N ASN A 21 22.50 -8.50 12.71
CA ASN A 21 21.65 -8.76 13.87
C ASN A 21 21.13 -7.46 14.51
N GLU A 22 21.95 -6.41 14.56
CA GLU A 22 21.52 -5.09 15.03
C GLU A 22 20.43 -4.49 14.13
N LEU A 23 20.60 -4.58 12.80
CA LEU A 23 19.56 -4.15 11.85
C LEU A 23 18.28 -4.96 11.96
N ASP A 24 18.37 -6.28 12.19
CA ASP A 24 17.19 -7.10 12.39
C ASP A 24 16.45 -6.70 13.67
N ALA A 25 17.15 -6.48 14.78
CA ALA A 25 16.56 -5.98 16.01
C ALA A 25 15.85 -4.63 15.79
N LEU A 26 16.50 -3.67 15.11
CA LEU A 26 15.90 -2.37 14.76
C LEU A 26 14.65 -2.54 13.86
N ASN A 27 14.67 -3.49 12.93
CA ASN A 27 13.54 -3.80 12.06
C ASN A 27 12.38 -4.43 12.82
N GLN A 28 12.64 -5.30 13.81
CA GLN A 28 11.59 -5.84 14.68
C GLN A 28 10.96 -4.76 15.55
N THR A 29 11.78 -3.92 16.21
CA THR A 29 11.26 -2.77 16.97
C THR A 29 10.44 -1.84 16.09
N ARG A 30 10.87 -1.56 14.84
CA ARG A 30 10.07 -0.77 13.89
C ARG A 30 8.72 -1.43 13.60
N LYS A 31 8.68 -2.74 13.36
CA LYS A 31 7.44 -3.49 13.07
C LYS A 31 6.47 -3.45 14.25
N GLU A 32 6.97 -3.58 15.48
CA GLU A 32 6.15 -3.49 16.69
C GLU A 32 5.50 -2.09 16.83
N ILE A 33 6.29 -1.03 16.66
CA ILE A 33 5.78 0.36 16.66
C ILE A 33 4.74 0.55 15.55
N GLU A 34 5.02 0.04 14.35
CA GLU A 34 4.14 0.11 13.19
C GLU A 34 2.80 -0.60 13.41
N GLN A 35 2.81 -1.79 14.03
CA GLN A 35 1.58 -2.52 14.34
C GLN A 35 0.69 -1.74 15.32
N GLY A 36 1.27 -1.16 16.37
CA GLY A 36 0.53 -0.31 17.31
C GLY A 36 -0.09 0.91 16.62
N MET A 37 0.71 1.64 15.83
CA MET A 37 0.26 2.83 15.10
C MET A 37 -0.77 2.53 14.00
N GLN A 38 -0.73 1.35 13.39
CA GLN A 38 -1.69 0.96 12.35
C GLN A 38 -3.11 0.86 12.90
N ALA A 39 -3.30 0.36 14.12
CA ALA A 39 -4.61 0.27 14.75
C ALA A 39 -5.22 1.67 15.00
N GLU A 40 -4.39 2.62 15.45
CA GLU A 40 -4.79 4.02 15.63
C GLU A 40 -5.16 4.68 14.30
N ALA A 41 -4.32 4.49 13.28
CA ALA A 41 -4.60 5.03 11.95
C ALA A 41 -5.88 4.47 11.36
N LEU A 42 -6.13 3.16 11.52
CA LEU A 42 -7.38 2.52 11.11
C LEU A 42 -8.59 3.17 11.80
N THR A 43 -8.47 3.50 13.09
CA THR A 43 -9.53 4.16 13.85
C THR A 43 -9.81 5.56 13.28
N LEU A 44 -8.77 6.34 12.98
CA LEU A 44 -8.92 7.65 12.33
C LEU A 44 -9.51 7.54 10.92
N CYS A 45 -9.12 6.51 10.16
CA CYS A 45 -9.69 6.21 8.85
C CYS A 45 -11.20 5.92 8.95
N GLN A 46 -11.61 5.08 9.91
CA GLN A 46 -13.02 4.75 10.14
C GLN A 46 -13.84 5.98 10.59
N GLN A 47 -13.23 6.89 11.34
CA GLN A 47 -13.88 8.15 11.71
C GLN A 47 -14.10 9.05 10.49
N LEU A 48 -13.10 9.18 9.62
CA LEU A 48 -13.21 9.92 8.35
C LEU A 48 -14.28 9.33 7.43
N GLU A 49 -14.35 8.00 7.31
CA GLU A 49 -15.37 7.29 6.53
C GLU A 49 -16.79 7.52 7.04
N ARG A 50 -16.95 7.76 8.36
CA ARG A 50 -18.26 7.99 8.98
C ARG A 50 -18.68 9.45 9.00
N SER A 51 -17.73 10.38 8.98
CA SER A 51 -18.00 11.80 9.22
C SER A 51 -18.24 12.61 7.94
N ALA A 52 -17.85 12.10 6.77
CA ALA A 52 -17.90 12.86 5.53
C ALA A 52 -18.62 12.09 4.43
N ASP A 53 -19.68 12.70 3.86
CA ASP A 53 -20.33 12.22 2.64
C ASP A 53 -19.36 12.25 1.43
N THR A 54 -18.35 13.12 1.47
CA THR A 54 -17.29 13.23 0.47
C THR A 54 -15.93 13.47 1.13
N LEU A 55 -14.96 12.62 0.82
CA LEU A 55 -13.57 12.80 1.27
C LEU A 55 -12.86 13.89 0.46
N PRO A 56 -11.97 14.70 1.07
CA PRO A 56 -11.16 15.67 0.34
C PRO A 56 -10.23 14.97 -0.66
N GLY A 57 -9.79 15.70 -1.69
CA GLY A 57 -8.89 15.17 -2.73
C GLY A 57 -7.54 14.69 -2.18
N GLY A 58 -7.04 15.30 -1.11
CA GLY A 58 -5.82 14.90 -0.40
C GLY A 58 -6.05 14.82 1.11
N LEU A 59 -5.34 13.90 1.77
CA LEU A 59 -5.46 13.65 3.20
C LEU A 59 -4.19 14.07 3.94
N ALA A 60 -4.30 14.98 4.89
CA ALA A 60 -3.26 15.24 5.87
C ALA A 60 -3.72 14.73 7.23
N MET A 61 -2.91 13.90 7.89
CA MET A 61 -3.27 13.28 9.16
C MET A 61 -2.18 13.46 10.19
N TYR A 62 -2.58 13.67 11.43
CA TYR A 62 -1.69 13.83 12.57
C TYR A 62 -2.22 13.02 13.75
N HIS A 63 -1.31 12.41 14.51
CA HIS A 63 -1.64 11.89 15.83
C HIS A 63 -0.45 12.11 16.78
N PRO A 64 -0.68 12.58 18.02
CA PRO A 64 0.40 12.84 18.98
C PRO A 64 1.25 11.61 19.34
N GLN A 65 0.71 10.40 19.18
CA GLN A 65 1.41 9.16 19.50
C GLN A 65 2.16 8.57 18.29
N TRP A 66 2.05 9.18 17.11
CA TRP A 66 2.74 8.68 15.93
C TRP A 66 4.26 8.93 16.01
N HIS A 67 5.02 7.97 15.53
CA HIS A 67 6.47 8.04 15.52
C HIS A 67 7.02 8.43 14.14
N GLN A 68 7.92 9.43 14.09
CA GLN A 68 8.51 9.94 12.84
C GLN A 68 9.21 8.88 11.99
N GLY A 69 9.70 7.79 12.61
CA GLY A 69 10.34 6.68 11.91
C GLY A 69 9.38 5.78 11.12
N VAL A 70 8.06 5.91 11.32
CA VAL A 70 7.06 4.98 10.79
C VAL A 70 5.94 5.67 9.99
N VAL A 71 5.76 6.98 10.14
CA VAL A 71 4.69 7.74 9.43
C VAL A 71 4.69 7.57 7.90
N GLY A 72 5.85 7.32 7.27
CA GLY A 72 5.90 7.05 5.83
C GLY A 72 5.24 5.75 5.40
N ILE A 73 5.32 4.70 6.24
CA ILE A 73 4.63 3.43 5.99
C ILE A 73 3.13 3.62 6.18
N LEU A 74 2.77 4.35 7.23
CA LEU A 74 1.38 4.67 7.52
C LEU A 74 0.71 5.47 6.40
N ALA A 75 1.38 6.52 5.90
CA ALA A 75 0.90 7.29 4.75
C ALA A 75 0.69 6.41 3.51
N SER A 76 1.55 5.42 3.29
CA SER A 76 1.42 4.49 2.15
C SER A 76 0.17 3.62 2.27
N ARG A 77 -0.11 3.09 3.46
CA ARG A 77 -1.31 2.28 3.74
C ARG A 77 -2.60 3.06 3.64
N ILE A 78 -2.62 4.29 4.18
CA ILE A 78 -3.78 5.18 4.09
C ILE A 78 -4.03 5.54 2.61
N LYS A 79 -2.97 5.78 1.84
CA LYS A 79 -3.05 6.06 0.40
C LYS A 79 -3.63 4.87 -0.36
N GLU A 80 -3.21 3.64 -0.03
CA GLU A 80 -3.78 2.42 -0.61
C GLU A 80 -5.25 2.21 -0.24
N ARG A 81 -5.63 2.51 1.01
CA ARG A 81 -7.03 2.38 1.46
C ARG A 81 -7.96 3.37 0.75
N PHE A 82 -7.56 4.64 0.69
CA PHE A 82 -8.43 5.71 0.20
C PHE A 82 -8.19 6.11 -1.24
N HIS A 83 -7.11 5.64 -1.88
CA HIS A 83 -6.69 6.12 -3.21
C HIS A 83 -6.61 7.65 -3.26
N ARG A 84 -5.99 8.23 -2.23
CA ARG A 84 -5.74 9.67 -2.10
C ARG A 84 -4.26 9.91 -1.86
N PRO A 85 -3.68 11.02 -2.34
CA PRO A 85 -2.43 11.55 -1.80
C PRO A 85 -2.56 11.74 -0.29
N VAL A 86 -1.60 11.21 0.46
CA VAL A 86 -1.61 11.26 1.94
C VAL A 86 -0.34 11.88 2.46
N ILE A 87 -0.45 12.72 3.48
CA ILE A 87 0.67 13.18 4.31
C ILE A 87 0.38 12.84 5.77
N ALA A 88 1.21 11.97 6.37
CA ALA A 88 1.10 11.61 7.77
C ALA A 88 2.16 12.34 8.61
N PHE A 89 1.75 12.97 9.71
CA PHE A 89 2.56 13.80 10.58
C PHE A 89 2.76 13.17 11.96
N ALA A 90 3.99 13.23 12.46
CA ALA A 90 4.35 12.88 13.83
C ALA A 90 4.98 14.09 14.53
N PRO A 91 4.78 14.24 15.86
CA PRO A 91 5.45 15.28 16.62
C PRO A 91 6.94 15.00 16.74
N THR A 92 7.74 16.06 16.76
CA THR A 92 9.19 16.00 17.04
C THR A 92 9.53 16.34 18.50
N GLY A 93 8.56 16.85 19.27
CA GLY A 93 8.69 17.18 20.68
C GLY A 93 9.10 18.63 20.97
N ASP A 94 9.33 19.44 19.95
CA ASP A 94 9.73 20.86 20.03
C ASP A 94 8.64 21.82 19.51
N GLY A 95 7.38 21.35 19.48
CA GLY A 95 6.25 22.11 18.92
C GLY A 95 6.17 22.10 17.39
N THR A 96 7.02 21.30 16.73
CA THR A 96 6.94 21.07 15.28
C THR A 96 6.48 19.65 14.97
N LEU A 97 5.92 19.49 13.77
CA LEU A 97 5.53 18.20 13.20
C LEU A 97 6.42 17.87 12.02
N LYS A 98 6.71 16.58 11.86
CA LYS A 98 7.41 16.02 10.70
C LYS A 98 6.46 15.13 9.91
N GLY A 99 6.21 15.52 8.67
CA GLY A 99 5.32 14.84 7.76
C GLY A 99 6.05 13.96 6.75
N SER A 100 5.43 12.83 6.40
CA SER A 100 5.81 12.01 5.24
C SER A 100 4.63 11.88 4.29
N GLY A 101 4.82 12.39 3.07
CA GLY A 101 3.87 12.37 1.97
C GLY A 101 4.04 11.15 1.07
N ARG A 102 2.92 10.64 0.56
CA ARG A 102 2.81 9.61 -0.48
C ARG A 102 1.78 10.03 -1.50
N SER A 103 2.17 10.03 -2.77
CA SER A 103 1.29 10.44 -3.87
C SER A 103 0.63 9.25 -4.56
N ILE A 104 -0.33 9.56 -5.42
CA ILE A 104 -0.89 8.65 -6.42
C ILE A 104 -0.49 9.11 -7.83
N GLN A 105 -0.77 8.32 -8.84
CA GLN A 105 -0.61 8.76 -10.23
C GLN A 105 -1.46 10.02 -10.49
N GLY A 106 -0.93 10.94 -11.28
CA GLY A 106 -1.59 12.21 -11.61
C GLY A 106 -1.29 13.38 -10.65
N LEU A 107 -0.62 13.17 -9.51
CA LEU A 107 -0.18 14.26 -8.64
C LEU A 107 1.33 14.19 -8.36
N HIS A 108 2.06 15.27 -8.68
CA HIS A 108 3.44 15.45 -8.26
C HIS A 108 3.50 16.08 -6.85
N MET A 109 3.78 15.27 -5.83
CA MET A 109 3.70 15.70 -4.43
C MET A 109 4.59 16.91 -4.11
N ARG A 110 5.84 16.93 -4.62
CA ARG A 110 6.73 18.08 -4.39
C ARG A 110 6.17 19.37 -4.98
N ASP A 111 5.53 19.31 -6.14
CA ASP A 111 5.02 20.51 -6.82
C ASP A 111 3.76 21.03 -6.10
N ALA A 112 2.95 20.12 -5.57
CA ALA A 112 1.83 20.48 -4.71
C ALA A 112 2.31 21.20 -3.43
N LEU A 113 3.39 20.71 -2.80
CA LEU A 113 3.98 21.38 -1.63
C LEU A 113 4.60 22.74 -1.98
N GLU A 114 5.30 22.84 -3.12
CA GLU A 114 5.83 24.12 -3.60
C GLU A 114 4.74 25.14 -3.90
N ARG A 115 3.62 24.68 -4.48
CA ARG A 115 2.44 25.52 -4.69
C ARG A 115 1.84 25.99 -3.38
N LEU A 116 1.69 25.10 -2.38
CA LEU A 116 1.20 25.48 -1.05
C LEU A 116 2.11 26.53 -0.39
N ASP A 117 3.43 26.33 -0.44
CA ASP A 117 4.40 27.27 0.13
C ASP A 117 4.35 28.64 -0.57
N THR A 118 4.12 28.64 -1.88
CA THR A 118 3.94 29.87 -2.67
C THR A 118 2.65 30.61 -2.32
N LEU A 119 1.54 29.89 -2.14
CA LEU A 119 0.23 30.48 -1.83
C LEU A 119 0.11 30.90 -0.36
N TYR A 120 0.78 30.18 0.55
CA TYR A 120 0.72 30.37 1.99
C TYR A 120 2.14 30.43 2.59
N PRO A 121 2.91 31.51 2.33
CA PRO A 121 4.27 31.62 2.84
C PRO A 121 4.35 31.49 4.36
N GLY A 122 5.25 30.62 4.84
CA GLY A 122 5.44 30.36 6.26
C GLY A 122 4.51 29.29 6.86
N LEU A 123 3.60 28.71 6.06
CA LEU A 123 2.83 27.54 6.49
C LEU A 123 3.70 26.29 6.61
N ILE A 124 4.67 26.15 5.70
CA ILE A 124 5.61 25.03 5.65
C ILE A 124 6.99 25.56 6.06
N LEU A 125 7.59 24.96 7.09
CA LEU A 125 8.93 25.35 7.57
C LEU A 125 10.03 24.86 6.62
N LYS A 126 9.86 23.64 6.12
CA LYS A 126 10.79 22.99 5.18
C LYS A 126 10.04 21.90 4.44
N PHE A 127 10.35 21.71 3.17
CA PHE A 127 9.90 20.55 2.40
C PHE A 127 10.96 20.07 1.40
N GLY A 128 10.76 18.87 0.89
CA GLY A 128 11.55 18.29 -0.19
C GLY A 128 11.00 16.93 -0.60
N GLY A 129 11.53 16.37 -1.69
CA GLY A 129 11.11 15.06 -2.19
C GLY A 129 11.01 15.00 -3.70
N HIS A 130 10.14 14.12 -4.17
CA HIS A 130 9.91 13.78 -5.57
C HIS A 130 8.41 13.66 -5.86
N ALA A 131 8.06 13.18 -7.05
CA ALA A 131 6.68 12.98 -7.49
C ALA A 131 5.85 12.14 -6.51
N MET A 132 6.35 10.98 -6.11
CA MET A 132 5.59 9.98 -5.35
C MET A 132 5.75 10.05 -3.84
N ALA A 133 6.75 10.78 -3.35
CA ALA A 133 7.02 10.89 -1.93
C ALA A 133 7.66 12.24 -1.59
N ALA A 134 7.24 12.82 -0.47
CA ALA A 134 7.81 14.05 0.04
C ALA A 134 7.97 14.00 1.56
N GLY A 135 8.86 14.84 2.08
CA GLY A 135 8.99 15.11 3.51
C GLY A 135 8.83 16.60 3.75
N LEU A 136 8.18 16.96 4.84
CA LEU A 136 7.98 18.35 5.24
C LEU A 136 7.91 18.52 6.75
N SER A 137 8.05 19.76 7.19
CA SER A 137 7.90 20.17 8.58
C SER A 137 6.98 21.39 8.69
N LEU A 138 6.18 21.43 9.76
CA LEU A 138 5.27 22.53 10.06
C LEU A 138 5.20 22.76 11.57
N GLU A 139 4.78 23.95 11.99
CA GLU A 139 4.45 24.19 13.40
C GLU A 139 3.17 23.46 13.76
N GLU A 140 3.11 22.80 14.92
CA GLU A 140 1.93 22.01 15.32
C GLU A 140 0.64 22.84 15.31
N ALA A 141 0.72 24.11 15.72
CA ALA A 141 -0.41 25.05 15.70
C ALA A 141 -0.96 25.36 14.29
N ARG A 142 -0.20 25.06 13.23
CA ARG A 142 -0.57 25.29 11.83
C ARG A 142 -1.11 24.04 11.13
N PHE A 143 -1.17 22.90 11.82
CA PHE A 143 -1.57 21.63 11.21
C PHE A 143 -2.98 21.68 10.59
N GLU A 144 -3.96 22.25 11.29
CA GLU A 144 -5.35 22.31 10.81
C GLU A 144 -5.46 23.17 9.53
N GLU A 145 -4.79 24.32 9.51
CA GLU A 145 -4.72 25.18 8.33
C GLU A 145 -4.06 24.44 7.16
N PHE A 146 -2.94 23.76 7.39
CA PHE A 146 -2.28 22.94 6.37
C PHE A 146 -3.19 21.84 5.84
N GLN A 147 -3.89 21.12 6.74
CA GLN A 147 -4.78 20.02 6.38
C GLN A 147 -5.88 20.49 5.42
N GLN A 148 -6.51 21.62 5.73
CA GLN A 148 -7.53 22.22 4.88
C GLN A 148 -6.95 22.62 3.52
N ARG A 149 -5.85 23.39 3.50
CA ARG A 149 -5.26 23.90 2.24
C ARG A 149 -4.74 22.79 1.34
N PHE A 150 -4.14 21.75 1.91
CA PHE A 150 -3.70 20.59 1.15
C PHE A 150 -4.88 19.86 0.51
N GLY A 151 -5.96 19.63 1.26
CA GLY A 151 -7.18 19.02 0.75
C GLY A 151 -7.79 19.82 -0.41
N GLU A 152 -7.92 21.14 -0.25
CA GLU A 152 -8.43 22.06 -1.28
C GLU A 152 -7.57 22.03 -2.55
N LEU A 153 -6.24 22.19 -2.42
CA LEU A 153 -5.33 22.22 -3.56
C LEU A 153 -5.37 20.91 -4.35
N VAL A 154 -5.33 19.78 -3.66
CA VAL A 154 -5.35 18.48 -4.33
C VAL A 154 -6.69 18.24 -5.02
N THR A 155 -7.80 18.71 -4.44
CA THR A 155 -9.12 18.63 -5.07
C THR A 155 -9.20 19.48 -6.35
N GLU A 156 -8.51 20.62 -6.39
CA GLU A 156 -8.42 21.46 -7.60
C GLU A 156 -7.57 20.80 -8.70
N TRP A 157 -6.48 20.14 -8.32
CA TRP A 157 -5.48 19.62 -9.26
C TRP A 157 -5.78 18.24 -9.82
N LEU A 158 -6.49 17.39 -9.06
CA LEU A 158 -6.78 16.02 -9.47
C LEU A 158 -8.13 15.89 -10.13
N ASP A 159 -8.17 15.15 -11.24
CA ASP A 159 -9.40 14.63 -11.80
C ASP A 159 -10.06 13.67 -10.77
N PRO A 160 -11.33 13.88 -10.39
CA PRO A 160 -12.07 12.96 -9.52
C PRO A 160 -12.08 11.49 -9.99
N ALA A 161 -11.86 11.19 -11.27
CA ALA A 161 -11.72 9.82 -11.76
C ALA A 161 -10.47 9.12 -11.18
N LEU A 162 -9.34 9.83 -11.05
CA LEU A 162 -8.08 9.30 -10.49
C LEU A 162 -8.20 8.95 -9.00
N LEU A 163 -9.26 9.41 -8.36
CA LEU A 163 -9.58 9.19 -6.96
C LEU A 163 -10.45 7.93 -6.75
N GLN A 164 -10.84 7.20 -7.80
CA GLN A 164 -11.74 6.05 -7.68
C GLN A 164 -11.03 4.70 -7.50
N GLY A 165 -9.69 4.68 -7.62
CA GLY A 165 -8.92 3.44 -7.52
C GLY A 165 -9.24 2.46 -8.65
N GLU A 166 -9.21 2.96 -9.89
CA GLU A 166 -9.43 2.14 -11.08
C GLU A 166 -8.40 1.00 -11.15
N VAL A 167 -8.89 -0.21 -11.41
CA VAL A 167 -8.07 -1.40 -11.65
C VAL A 167 -7.99 -1.61 -13.15
N VAL A 168 -6.82 -1.38 -13.72
CA VAL A 168 -6.56 -1.62 -15.14
C VAL A 168 -6.15 -3.08 -15.32
N SER A 169 -6.91 -3.81 -16.14
CA SER A 169 -6.65 -5.20 -16.49
C SER A 169 -6.12 -5.31 -17.92
N ASP A 170 -5.20 -6.24 -18.14
CA ASP A 170 -4.73 -6.71 -19.45
C ASP A 170 -5.73 -7.68 -20.12
N GLY A 171 -6.85 -7.95 -19.45
CA GLY A 171 -7.96 -8.76 -19.92
C GLY A 171 -8.02 -10.15 -19.26
N PRO A 172 -9.06 -10.93 -19.57
CA PRO A 172 -9.22 -12.26 -19.03
C PRO A 172 -8.31 -13.28 -19.71
N LEU A 173 -7.78 -14.22 -18.92
CA LEU A 173 -7.10 -15.40 -19.45
C LEU A 173 -8.10 -16.45 -19.90
N ALA A 174 -7.85 -17.09 -21.04
CA ALA A 174 -8.54 -18.30 -21.44
C ALA A 174 -8.15 -19.47 -20.52
N ALA A 175 -9.04 -20.46 -20.41
CA ALA A 175 -8.82 -21.64 -19.58
C ALA A 175 -7.50 -22.38 -19.87
N ALA A 176 -7.07 -22.41 -21.13
CA ALA A 176 -5.81 -23.03 -21.55
C ALA A 176 -4.57 -22.21 -21.17
N GLU A 177 -4.73 -20.90 -20.97
CA GLU A 177 -3.65 -19.97 -20.59
C GLU A 177 -3.42 -19.98 -19.08
N MET A 178 -4.38 -20.47 -18.28
CA MET A 178 -4.21 -20.70 -16.84
C MET A 178 -3.35 -21.95 -16.59
N SER A 179 -2.08 -21.88 -16.98
CA SER A 179 -1.14 -23.01 -16.94
C SER A 179 0.21 -22.64 -16.32
N MET A 180 0.94 -23.66 -15.87
CA MET A 180 2.30 -23.50 -15.34
C MET A 180 3.27 -22.91 -16.37
N GLU A 181 3.05 -23.19 -17.66
CA GLU A 181 3.90 -22.68 -18.74
C GLU A 181 3.75 -21.17 -18.90
N VAL A 182 2.52 -20.66 -18.93
CA VAL A 182 2.25 -19.21 -19.00
C VAL A 182 2.74 -18.51 -17.75
N ALA A 183 2.53 -19.10 -16.56
CA ALA A 183 3.03 -18.53 -15.31
C ALA A 183 4.56 -18.41 -15.31
N GLN A 184 5.27 -19.42 -15.82
CA GLN A 184 6.72 -19.38 -15.94
C GLN A 184 7.16 -18.33 -16.98
N MET A 185 6.48 -18.26 -18.12
CA MET A 185 6.75 -17.27 -19.16
C MET A 185 6.60 -15.85 -18.61
N LEU A 186 5.53 -15.55 -17.89
CA LEU A 186 5.31 -14.26 -17.25
C LEU A 186 6.40 -13.95 -16.21
N ARG A 187 6.77 -14.92 -15.37
CA ARG A 187 7.85 -14.75 -14.39
C ARG A 187 9.19 -14.40 -15.06
N ASP A 188 9.48 -14.99 -16.21
CA ASP A 188 10.76 -14.80 -16.93
C ASP A 188 10.73 -13.62 -17.91
N ALA A 189 9.55 -13.05 -18.21
CA ALA A 189 9.36 -12.04 -19.25
C ALA A 189 9.99 -10.68 -18.94
N GLY A 190 10.28 -10.35 -17.68
CA GLY A 190 11.00 -9.13 -17.40
C GLY A 190 11.35 -8.89 -15.94
N PRO A 191 12.20 -7.89 -15.67
CA PRO A 191 12.13 -7.22 -14.39
C PRO A 191 10.82 -6.42 -14.34
N TRP A 192 9.85 -6.90 -13.56
CA TRP A 192 8.63 -6.15 -13.27
C TRP A 192 8.93 -4.99 -12.30
N GLY A 193 8.24 -3.86 -12.48
CA GLY A 193 8.44 -2.69 -11.62
C GLY A 193 7.45 -1.57 -11.88
N GLN A 194 7.63 -0.44 -11.19
CA GLN A 194 6.66 0.67 -11.22
C GLN A 194 6.37 1.23 -12.62
N MET A 195 7.37 1.27 -13.49
CA MET A 195 7.25 1.77 -14.87
C MET A 195 7.04 0.66 -15.91
N PHE A 196 7.00 -0.59 -15.46
CA PHE A 196 6.74 -1.77 -16.28
C PHE A 196 6.05 -2.82 -15.39
N PRO A 197 4.78 -2.57 -15.03
CA PRO A 197 4.07 -3.45 -14.11
C PRO A 197 3.89 -4.83 -14.74
N GLU A 198 3.88 -5.84 -13.87
CA GLU A 198 3.49 -7.18 -14.26
C GLU A 198 2.04 -7.21 -14.71
N PRO A 199 1.68 -8.03 -15.72
CA PRO A 199 0.32 -8.12 -16.22
C PRO A 199 -0.68 -8.48 -15.13
N LEU A 200 -1.80 -7.77 -15.12
CA LEU A 200 -2.92 -8.01 -14.22
C LEU A 200 -4.10 -8.51 -15.03
N PHE A 201 -4.60 -9.70 -14.71
CA PHE A 201 -5.73 -10.30 -15.41
C PHE A 201 -7.00 -10.19 -14.58
N ASP A 202 -8.15 -10.19 -15.25
CA ASP A 202 -9.46 -10.20 -14.59
C ASP A 202 -10.28 -11.43 -14.96
N GLY A 203 -11.21 -11.82 -14.09
CA GLY A 203 -12.10 -12.93 -14.40
C GLY A 203 -13.15 -13.21 -13.34
N ARG A 204 -14.15 -14.00 -13.72
CA ARG A 204 -15.20 -14.48 -12.81
C ARG A 204 -14.94 -15.94 -12.44
N PHE A 205 -15.02 -16.22 -11.15
CA PHE A 205 -14.71 -17.54 -10.60
C PHE A 205 -15.77 -18.00 -9.61
N ARG A 206 -16.06 -19.30 -9.62
CA ARG A 206 -16.77 -19.97 -8.53
C ARG A 206 -15.82 -20.12 -7.34
N LEU A 207 -16.25 -19.65 -6.19
CA LEU A 207 -15.52 -19.78 -4.92
C LEU A 207 -15.92 -21.09 -4.24
N LEU A 208 -15.04 -22.10 -4.32
CA LEU A 208 -15.32 -23.44 -3.80
C LEU A 208 -14.90 -23.58 -2.34
N GLN A 209 -13.75 -23.02 -1.99
CA GLN A 209 -13.25 -22.98 -0.62
C GLN A 209 -12.59 -21.65 -0.32
N GLN A 210 -12.64 -21.27 0.95
CA GLN A 210 -11.93 -20.12 1.49
C GLN A 210 -11.56 -20.39 2.93
N ARG A 211 -10.38 -19.92 3.34
CA ARG A 211 -9.91 -20.00 4.72
C ARG A 211 -8.89 -18.91 5.00
N LEU A 212 -8.84 -18.46 6.23
CA LEU A 212 -7.76 -17.60 6.68
C LEU A 212 -6.47 -18.40 6.89
N VAL A 213 -5.35 -17.79 6.53
CA VAL A 213 -3.99 -18.28 6.75
C VAL A 213 -3.19 -17.16 7.41
N GLY A 214 -2.45 -17.50 8.46
CA GLY A 214 -1.87 -16.48 9.34
C GLY A 214 -2.99 -15.68 10.00
N GLU A 215 -2.80 -14.35 10.10
CA GLU A 215 -3.79 -13.47 10.74
C GLU A 215 -4.71 -12.77 9.75
N ARG A 216 -4.25 -12.46 8.52
CA ARG A 216 -4.95 -11.56 7.59
C ARG A 216 -4.84 -11.97 6.12
N HIS A 217 -4.60 -13.24 5.80
CA HIS A 217 -4.49 -13.68 4.39
C HIS A 217 -5.60 -14.68 4.07
N LEU A 218 -6.27 -14.50 2.94
CA LEU A 218 -7.32 -15.39 2.47
C LEU A 218 -6.74 -16.35 1.46
N LYS A 219 -6.68 -17.63 1.80
CA LYS A 219 -6.42 -18.70 0.82
C LYS A 219 -7.76 -19.18 0.29
N VAL A 220 -7.90 -19.20 -1.03
CA VAL A 220 -9.10 -19.63 -1.72
C VAL A 220 -8.81 -20.78 -2.69
N MET A 221 -9.86 -21.51 -3.02
CA MET A 221 -9.88 -22.47 -4.11
C MET A 221 -11.00 -22.08 -5.05
N VAL A 222 -10.65 -21.82 -6.31
CA VAL A 222 -11.53 -21.18 -7.28
C VAL A 222 -11.51 -21.91 -8.62
N GLU A 223 -12.60 -21.84 -9.35
CA GLU A 223 -12.75 -22.39 -10.70
C GLU A 223 -13.34 -21.31 -11.62
N PRO A 224 -12.79 -21.06 -12.83
CA PRO A 224 -13.38 -20.12 -13.77
C PRO A 224 -14.85 -20.47 -14.10
N VAL A 225 -15.74 -19.48 -14.11
CA VAL A 225 -17.17 -19.70 -14.37
C VAL A 225 -17.41 -20.31 -15.77
N ASP A 226 -16.62 -19.88 -16.76
CA ASP A 226 -16.68 -20.35 -18.15
C ASP A 226 -15.96 -21.70 -18.36
N GLY A 227 -15.53 -22.35 -17.27
CA GLY A 227 -14.81 -23.62 -17.27
C GLY A 227 -13.29 -23.43 -17.33
N GLY A 228 -12.55 -24.38 -16.74
CA GLY A 228 -11.09 -24.31 -16.68
C GLY A 228 -10.52 -25.13 -15.53
N PRO A 229 -9.22 -24.97 -15.23
CA PRO A 229 -8.59 -25.69 -14.13
C PRO A 229 -9.10 -25.18 -12.77
N LEU A 230 -9.07 -26.07 -11.80
CA LEU A 230 -9.20 -25.72 -10.39
C LEU A 230 -7.90 -25.06 -9.92
N LEU A 231 -8.00 -23.87 -9.34
CA LEU A 231 -6.87 -23.03 -8.99
C LEU A 231 -6.86 -22.69 -7.50
N ASP A 232 -5.68 -22.75 -6.92
CA ASP A 232 -5.41 -22.12 -5.65
C ASP A 232 -5.28 -20.61 -5.84
N GLY A 233 -5.81 -19.83 -4.91
CA GLY A 233 -5.63 -18.38 -4.87
C GLY A 233 -5.20 -17.90 -3.49
N ILE A 234 -4.46 -16.79 -3.44
CA ILE A 234 -4.17 -16.08 -2.18
C ILE A 234 -4.39 -14.59 -2.34
N ALA A 235 -5.22 -14.03 -1.46
CA ALA A 235 -5.35 -12.59 -1.29
C ALA A 235 -4.67 -12.19 0.03
N PHE A 236 -3.73 -11.26 -0.05
CA PHE A 236 -3.00 -10.78 1.12
C PHE A 236 -3.73 -9.62 1.80
N ASN A 237 -3.59 -9.52 3.11
CA ASN A 237 -4.13 -8.45 3.96
C ASN A 237 -5.63 -8.14 3.74
N VAL A 238 -6.46 -9.18 3.63
CA VAL A 238 -7.91 -9.02 3.45
C VAL A 238 -8.56 -8.39 4.69
N ASP A 239 -9.70 -7.72 4.48
CA ASP A 239 -10.56 -7.30 5.58
C ASP A 239 -11.26 -8.51 6.20
N THR A 240 -10.87 -8.86 7.42
CA THR A 240 -11.39 -10.03 8.15
C THR A 240 -12.82 -9.85 8.66
N SER A 241 -13.40 -8.65 8.54
CA SER A 241 -14.82 -8.41 8.81
C SER A 241 -15.71 -8.77 7.61
N ILE A 242 -15.12 -8.86 6.41
CA ILE A 242 -15.80 -9.20 5.15
C ILE A 242 -15.46 -10.64 4.75
N TRP A 243 -14.21 -11.06 4.90
CA TRP A 243 -13.74 -12.38 4.49
C TRP A 243 -13.21 -13.20 5.67
N PRO A 244 -13.45 -14.52 5.72
CA PRO A 244 -14.20 -15.31 4.74
C PRO A 244 -15.71 -15.16 4.88
N ASP A 245 -16.44 -15.21 3.76
CA ASP A 245 -17.91 -15.19 3.73
C ASP A 245 -18.47 -16.44 3.01
N ASN A 246 -18.99 -17.39 3.79
CA ASN A 246 -19.56 -18.63 3.28
C ASN A 246 -20.83 -18.44 2.43
N GLY A 247 -21.44 -17.25 2.43
CA GLY A 247 -22.55 -16.88 1.56
C GLY A 247 -22.12 -16.60 0.11
N VAL A 248 -20.87 -16.21 -0.10
CA VAL A 248 -20.34 -15.89 -1.44
C VAL A 248 -19.98 -17.17 -2.20
N ARG A 249 -20.56 -17.31 -3.40
CA ARG A 249 -20.35 -18.47 -4.29
C ARG A 249 -19.61 -18.13 -5.57
N GLU A 250 -19.68 -16.89 -5.99
CA GLU A 250 -18.96 -16.39 -7.15
C GLU A 250 -18.28 -15.08 -6.80
N VAL A 251 -17.11 -14.87 -7.40
CA VAL A 251 -16.28 -13.70 -7.17
C VAL A 251 -15.72 -13.20 -8.48
N GLN A 252 -15.59 -11.88 -8.60
CA GLN A 252 -14.76 -11.26 -9.61
C GLN A 252 -13.36 -11.04 -9.01
N LEU A 253 -12.33 -11.43 -9.74
CA LEU A 253 -10.93 -11.32 -9.32
C LEU A 253 -10.18 -10.40 -10.27
N ALA A 254 -9.29 -9.58 -9.74
CA ALA A 254 -8.11 -9.09 -10.45
C ALA A 254 -6.89 -9.79 -9.85
N TYR A 255 -6.12 -10.47 -10.68
CA TYR A 255 -5.10 -11.42 -10.22
C TYR A 255 -3.91 -11.53 -11.16
N LYS A 256 -2.82 -12.05 -10.61
CA LYS A 256 -1.62 -12.44 -11.33
C LYS A 256 -1.45 -13.95 -11.27
N LEU A 257 -0.87 -14.50 -12.32
CA LEU A 257 -0.58 -15.92 -12.42
C LEU A 257 0.82 -16.21 -11.88
N ASP A 258 0.92 -17.02 -10.83
CA ASP A 258 2.18 -17.30 -10.15
C ASP A 258 2.42 -18.80 -9.93
N ILE A 259 3.67 -19.16 -9.68
CA ILE A 259 4.09 -20.53 -9.34
C ILE A 259 4.49 -20.58 -7.87
N ASN A 260 3.62 -21.16 -7.06
CA ASN A 260 3.92 -21.45 -5.67
C ASN A 260 4.88 -22.65 -5.59
N GLU A 261 5.98 -22.49 -4.86
CA GLU A 261 6.96 -23.56 -4.63
C GLU A 261 7.09 -23.84 -3.14
N PHE A 262 6.63 -25.02 -2.71
CA PHE A 262 6.67 -25.42 -1.31
C PHE A 262 7.19 -26.86 -1.17
N ARG A 263 8.29 -27.02 -0.43
CA ARG A 263 8.95 -28.32 -0.19
C ARG A 263 9.27 -29.09 -1.49
N GLY A 264 9.65 -28.37 -2.55
CA GLY A 264 9.97 -28.95 -3.85
C GLY A 264 8.76 -29.25 -4.75
N ASN A 265 7.53 -29.07 -4.26
CA ASN A 265 6.33 -29.14 -5.09
C ASN A 265 6.01 -27.77 -5.66
N ARG A 266 5.80 -27.71 -6.98
CA ARG A 266 5.40 -26.51 -7.70
C ARG A 266 3.95 -26.62 -8.13
N SER A 267 3.16 -25.60 -7.86
CA SER A 267 1.74 -25.55 -8.23
C SER A 267 1.37 -24.17 -8.76
N LEU A 268 0.42 -24.13 -9.68
CA LEU A 268 -0.15 -22.90 -10.19
C LEU A 268 -0.97 -22.23 -9.09
N GLN A 269 -0.82 -20.92 -8.92
CA GLN A 269 -1.55 -20.13 -7.94
C GLN A 269 -1.92 -18.77 -8.51
N LEU A 270 -3.10 -18.28 -8.15
CA LEU A 270 -3.50 -16.90 -8.36
C LEU A 270 -3.02 -16.04 -7.19
N ILE A 271 -2.26 -14.98 -7.47
CA ILE A 271 -2.03 -13.90 -6.50
C ILE A 271 -3.13 -12.88 -6.75
N ILE A 272 -4.04 -12.74 -5.79
CA ILE A 272 -5.25 -11.94 -5.94
C ILE A 272 -4.98 -10.55 -5.37
N ASP A 273 -4.97 -9.55 -6.24
CA ASP A 273 -4.82 -8.14 -5.86
C ASP A 273 -6.16 -7.57 -5.43
N HIS A 274 -7.25 -7.93 -6.12
CA HIS A 274 -8.61 -7.52 -5.78
C HIS A 274 -9.61 -8.66 -5.88
N LEU A 275 -10.54 -8.68 -4.93
CA LEU A 275 -11.57 -9.70 -4.73
C LEU A 275 -12.90 -9.01 -4.46
N TRP A 276 -13.85 -9.15 -5.38
CA TRP A 276 -15.20 -8.60 -5.24
C TRP A 276 -16.23 -9.73 -5.19
N PRO A 277 -17.17 -9.74 -4.21
CA PRO A 277 -18.29 -10.65 -4.25
C PRO A 277 -19.20 -10.28 -5.43
N ASN A 278 -19.65 -11.29 -6.18
CA ASN A 278 -20.63 -11.11 -7.26
C ASN A 278 -22.05 -11.41 -6.78
#